data_AF-A0A7M1Q1F8-F1
#
_entry.id   AF-A0A7M1Q1F8-F1
#
_cell.length_a   1.000
_cell.length_b   1.000
_cell.length_c   1.000
_cell.angle_alpha   90.00
_cell.angle_beta   90.00
_cell.angle_gamma   90.00
#
_symmetry.space_group_name_H-M   'P 1'
#
loop_
_entity.id
_entity.type
_entity.pdbx_description
1 polymer ?
#
loop_
_entity_poly.entity_id
_entity_poly.type
_entity_poly.pdbx_seq_one_letter_code
_entity_poly.pdbx_strand_id
1 'polypeptide(L)'
;MINIKTNKSIQGNINRAIQTIVATLGVTFGIGGVGHGFFEALQGNKATNGYVIHAIGEANRMWLYGNEPAFTIIPNFLITGIAAMLVGIAVIIWSWGFMHKKHASTVFLSLFILLFLVGGGIGQVVFFMIAWAMSTCIHSPLNWWRKVLPATMRRFLSKLWRPFLIASTVLILFALQIAIFGFVPGVSNPNIISIIMVSTLGAGLLFLILAFISGCAHDIYKGGVTSE
;
A
#
# COMPACT_ATOMS: atom_id res chain seq x y z
N MET A 1 -54.34 7.63 -5.40
CA MET A 1 -53.21 7.96 -4.50
C MET A 1 -52.08 6.99 -4.80
N ILE A 2 -51.11 7.39 -5.63
CA ILE A 2 -49.99 6.53 -6.03
C ILE A 2 -48.93 6.65 -4.94
N ASN A 3 -48.73 5.58 -4.18
CA ASN A 3 -47.73 5.48 -3.13
C ASN A 3 -46.35 5.33 -3.79
N ILE A 4 -45.67 6.46 -4.00
CA ILE A 4 -44.28 6.48 -4.47
C ILE A 4 -43.44 5.91 -3.32
N LYS A 5 -43.12 4.61 -3.40
CA LYS A 5 -42.04 4.01 -2.62
C LYS A 5 -40.79 4.82 -2.95
N THR A 6 -40.40 5.69 -2.03
CA THR A 6 -39.10 6.33 -2.02
C THR A 6 -38.07 5.22 -2.11
N ASN A 7 -37.37 5.19 -3.24
CA ASN A 7 -36.24 4.32 -3.48
C ASN A 7 -35.21 4.67 -2.38
N LYS A 8 -35.21 3.91 -1.28
CA LYS A 8 -34.13 3.94 -0.28
C LYS A 8 -32.88 3.61 -1.09
N SER A 9 -32.14 4.63 -1.48
CA SER A 9 -30.82 4.50 -2.09
C SER A 9 -30.05 3.52 -1.22
N ILE A 10 -29.51 2.46 -1.83
CA ILE A 10 -28.76 1.39 -1.18
C ILE A 10 -27.74 2.05 -0.23
N GLN A 11 -28.07 2.07 1.06
CA GLN A 11 -27.27 2.72 2.09
C GLN A 11 -26.03 1.86 2.25
N GLY A 12 -24.90 2.35 1.75
CA GLY A 12 -23.66 1.59 1.78
C GLY A 12 -23.12 1.53 3.20
N ASN A 13 -23.12 0.35 3.83
CA ASN A 13 -22.43 0.13 5.11
C ASN A 13 -20.90 0.27 5.01
N ILE A 14 -20.36 0.51 3.80
CA ILE A 14 -18.94 0.53 3.47
C ILE A 14 -18.67 1.54 2.34
N ASN A 15 -17.60 2.32 2.49
CA ASN A 15 -17.00 3.16 1.46
C ASN A 15 -16.16 2.30 0.51
N ARG A 16 -16.73 1.92 -0.64
CA ARG A 16 -16.19 0.89 -1.54
C ARG A 16 -14.97 1.35 -2.32
N ALA A 17 -14.92 2.63 -2.73
CA ALA A 17 -13.74 3.16 -3.40
C ALA A 17 -12.55 3.18 -2.45
N ILE A 18 -12.75 3.67 -1.21
CA ILE A 18 -11.72 3.64 -0.17
C ILE A 18 -11.27 2.20 0.12
N GLN A 19 -12.21 1.26 0.28
CA GLN A 19 -11.89 -0.15 0.49
C GLN A 19 -10.99 -0.71 -0.63
N THR A 20 -11.31 -0.39 -1.88
CA THR A 20 -10.53 -0.83 -3.05
C THR A 20 -9.11 -0.26 -3.03
N ILE A 21 -8.97 1.04 -2.75
CA ILE A 21 -7.68 1.72 -2.67
C ILE A 21 -6.79 1.06 -1.60
N VAL A 22 -7.33 0.87 -0.40
CA VAL A 22 -6.59 0.26 0.72
C VAL A 22 -6.23 -1.20 0.42
N ALA A 23 -7.15 -1.97 -0.18
CA ALA A 23 -6.88 -3.34 -0.60
C ALA A 23 -5.74 -3.41 -1.63
N THR A 24 -5.74 -2.54 -2.65
CA THR A 24 -4.68 -2.45 -3.65
C THR A 24 -3.32 -2.09 -3.04
N LEU A 25 -3.29 -1.18 -2.06
CA LEU A 25 -2.07 -0.90 -1.32
C LEU A 25 -1.57 -2.11 -0.56
N GLY A 26 -2.45 -2.76 0.19
CA GLY A 26 -2.12 -3.96 0.94
C GLY A 26 -1.51 -5.05 0.06
N VAL A 27 -2.13 -5.32 -1.10
CA VAL A 27 -1.57 -6.28 -2.08
C VAL A 27 -0.21 -5.82 -2.60
N THR A 28 -0.07 -4.57 -3.01
CA THR A 28 1.19 -4.01 -3.55
C THR A 28 2.34 -4.16 -2.54
N PHE A 29 2.14 -3.76 -1.29
CA PHE A 29 3.19 -3.86 -0.27
C PHE A 29 3.37 -5.28 0.27
N GLY A 30 2.35 -6.12 0.25
CA GLY A 30 2.49 -7.55 0.52
C GLY A 30 3.40 -8.24 -0.50
N ILE A 31 3.30 -7.89 -1.79
CA ILE A 31 4.23 -8.34 -2.84
C ILE A 31 5.65 -7.86 -2.54
N GLY A 32 5.81 -6.59 -2.16
CA GLY A 32 7.11 -6.06 -1.72
C GLY A 32 7.71 -6.84 -0.55
N GLY A 33 6.92 -7.15 0.48
CA GLY A 33 7.33 -7.98 1.61
C GLY A 33 7.75 -9.40 1.22
N VAL A 34 7.04 -10.02 0.26
CA VAL A 34 7.46 -11.32 -0.31
C VAL A 34 8.79 -11.19 -1.05
N GLY A 35 8.99 -10.12 -1.82
CA GLY A 35 10.26 -9.84 -2.50
C GLY A 35 11.43 -9.69 -1.53
N HIS A 36 11.24 -8.93 -0.44
CA HIS A 36 12.21 -8.84 0.65
C HIS A 36 12.54 -10.21 1.22
N GLY A 37 11.50 -10.97 1.61
CA GLY A 37 11.70 -12.27 2.23
C GLY A 37 12.38 -13.29 1.32
N PHE A 38 12.14 -13.21 0.00
CA PHE A 38 12.85 -14.01 -0.99
C PHE A 38 14.36 -13.72 -0.96
N PHE A 39 14.76 -12.45 -1.05
CA PHE A 39 16.18 -12.09 -1.06
C PHE A 39 16.88 -12.35 0.28
N GLU A 40 16.18 -12.16 1.40
CA GLU A 40 16.68 -12.52 2.73
C GLU A 40 16.92 -14.02 2.84
N ALA A 41 15.97 -14.85 2.38
CA ALA A 41 16.11 -16.30 2.41
C ALA A 41 17.28 -16.79 1.55
N LEU A 42 17.56 -16.14 0.41
CA LEU A 42 18.70 -16.46 -0.45
C LEU A 42 20.06 -16.26 0.24
N GLN A 43 20.14 -15.47 1.31
CA GLN A 43 21.39 -15.31 2.08
C GLN A 43 21.70 -16.54 2.96
N GLY A 44 20.71 -17.42 3.15
CA GLY A 44 20.86 -18.72 3.80
C GLY A 44 20.81 -18.68 5.33
N ASN A 45 21.11 -19.83 5.96
CA ASN A 45 21.11 -19.98 7.41
C ASN A 45 22.32 -19.29 8.05
N LYS A 46 22.33 -17.96 8.04
CA LYS A 46 23.38 -17.10 8.58
C LYS A 46 22.78 -16.12 9.57
N ALA A 47 23.54 -15.78 10.60
CA ALA A 47 23.16 -14.75 11.55
C ALA A 47 23.07 -13.38 10.84
N THR A 48 22.15 -12.54 11.30
CA THR A 48 22.11 -11.13 10.88
C THR A 48 23.19 -10.35 11.63
N ASN A 49 23.66 -9.25 11.03
CA ASN A 49 24.68 -8.38 11.63
C ASN A 49 24.07 -7.24 12.47
N GLY A 50 22.81 -7.38 12.89
CA GLY A 50 22.04 -6.36 13.60
C GLY A 50 20.55 -6.41 13.27
N TYR A 51 19.81 -5.41 13.75
CA TYR A 51 18.36 -5.28 13.48
C TYR A 51 18.06 -4.67 12.11
N VAL A 52 18.93 -3.78 11.61
CA VAL A 52 18.84 -3.25 10.25
C VAL A 52 19.73 -4.11 9.36
N ILE A 53 19.12 -4.68 8.33
CA ILE A 53 19.77 -5.60 7.40
C ILE A 53 19.58 -5.11 5.95
N HIS A 54 20.43 -5.60 5.07
CA HIS A 54 20.21 -5.52 3.63
C HIS A 54 19.47 -6.79 3.20
N ALA A 55 18.25 -6.64 2.69
CA ALA A 55 17.47 -7.78 2.22
C ALA A 55 18.15 -8.44 1.01
N ILE A 56 18.72 -7.62 0.12
CA ILE A 56 19.52 -8.10 -1.01
C ILE A 56 20.99 -8.14 -0.58
N GLY A 57 21.49 -9.35 -0.33
CA GLY A 57 22.90 -9.58 -0.02
C GLY A 57 23.83 -9.31 -1.22
N GLU A 58 25.11 -9.07 -0.94
CA GLU A 58 26.14 -8.72 -1.94
C GLU A 58 26.16 -9.65 -3.17
N ALA A 59 25.97 -10.96 -2.96
CA ALA A 59 25.97 -11.95 -4.05
C ALA A 59 24.80 -11.80 -5.05
N ASN A 60 23.71 -11.15 -4.65
CA ASN A 60 22.51 -10.93 -5.47
C ASN A 60 22.29 -9.45 -5.79
N ARG A 61 23.21 -8.56 -5.40
CA ARG A 61 23.07 -7.11 -5.61
C ARG A 61 23.23 -6.79 -7.09
N MET A 62 22.18 -6.24 -7.69
CA MET A 62 22.13 -5.95 -9.13
C MET A 62 22.72 -4.59 -9.52
N TRP A 63 22.78 -3.65 -8.58
CA TRP A 63 23.30 -2.30 -8.81
C TRP A 63 23.78 -1.67 -7.50
N LEU A 64 24.52 -0.55 -7.59
CA LEU A 64 25.25 0.05 -6.46
C LEU A 64 24.40 0.24 -5.18
N TYR A 65 23.14 0.67 -5.33
CA TYR A 65 22.24 0.96 -4.21
C TYR A 65 21.16 -0.11 -3.98
N GLY A 66 21.17 -1.21 -4.75
CA GLY A 66 20.15 -2.26 -4.72
C GLY A 66 20.29 -3.24 -3.58
N ASN A 67 20.33 -2.75 -2.36
CA ASN A 67 20.49 -3.56 -1.15
C ASN A 67 19.18 -3.71 -0.34
N GLU A 68 18.16 -2.91 -0.64
CA GLU A 68 16.82 -2.91 0.00
C GLU A 68 16.87 -3.03 1.53
N PRO A 69 17.03 -1.92 2.26
CA PRO A 69 17.10 -1.92 3.72
C PRO A 69 15.82 -2.50 4.36
N ALA A 70 16.00 -3.42 5.30
CA ALA A 70 14.92 -4.03 6.08
C ALA A 70 15.24 -4.00 7.58
N PHE A 71 14.18 -4.10 8.39
CA PHE A 71 14.30 -4.26 9.84
C PHE A 71 13.83 -5.68 10.21
N THR A 72 14.55 -6.35 11.11
CA THR A 72 14.13 -7.63 11.65
C THR A 72 14.56 -7.79 13.10
N ILE A 73 13.71 -8.38 13.93
CA ILE A 73 14.08 -8.82 15.29
C ILE A 73 14.61 -10.27 15.31
N ILE A 74 14.55 -10.97 14.18
CA ILE A 74 14.97 -12.36 14.04
C ILE A 74 16.46 -12.37 13.65
N PRO A 75 17.36 -12.94 14.47
CA PRO A 75 18.80 -12.88 14.23
C PRO A 75 19.28 -13.92 13.19
N ASN A 76 18.50 -14.18 12.15
CA ASN A 76 18.81 -15.18 11.12
C ASN A 76 18.16 -14.82 9.77
N PHE A 77 18.94 -14.78 8.69
CA PHE A 77 18.45 -14.39 7.37
C PHE A 77 17.42 -15.36 6.79
N LEU A 78 17.65 -16.67 6.86
CA LEU A 78 16.72 -17.67 6.34
C LEU A 78 15.36 -17.60 7.04
N ILE A 79 15.36 -17.55 8.38
CA ILE A 79 14.12 -17.48 9.15
C ILE A 79 13.41 -16.15 8.93
N THR A 80 14.16 -15.04 8.90
CA THR A 80 13.62 -13.70 8.55
C THR A 80 12.92 -13.76 7.19
N GLY A 81 13.58 -14.30 6.18
CA GLY A 81 13.04 -14.35 4.83
C GLY A 81 11.77 -15.19 4.71
N ILE A 82 11.74 -16.37 5.34
CA ILE A 82 10.53 -17.20 5.40
C ILE A 82 9.39 -16.47 6.12
N ALA A 83 9.68 -15.83 7.25
CA ALA A 83 8.69 -15.07 8.01
C ALA A 83 8.13 -13.88 7.20
N ALA A 84 8.99 -13.08 6.55
CA ALA A 84 8.59 -11.98 5.69
C ALA A 84 7.70 -12.44 4.52
N MET A 85 8.04 -13.57 3.86
CA MET A 85 7.20 -14.13 2.80
C MET A 85 5.82 -14.57 3.32
N LEU A 86 5.77 -15.30 4.44
CA LEU A 86 4.50 -15.77 5.01
C LEU A 86 3.61 -14.61 5.45
N VAL A 87 4.19 -13.61 6.10
CA VAL A 87 3.45 -12.41 6.54
C VAL A 87 3.03 -11.56 5.34
N GLY A 88 3.88 -11.41 4.33
CA GLY A 88 3.55 -10.73 3.06
C GLY A 88 2.35 -11.40 2.36
N ILE A 89 2.34 -12.73 2.29
CA ILE A 89 1.19 -13.50 1.78
C ILE A 89 -0.07 -13.27 2.64
N ALA A 90 0.07 -13.26 3.97
CA ALA A 90 -1.04 -12.96 4.87
C ALA A 90 -1.61 -11.56 4.65
N VAL A 91 -0.74 -10.55 4.42
CA VAL A 91 -1.15 -9.19 4.05
C VAL A 91 -1.93 -9.21 2.73
N ILE A 92 -1.47 -9.92 1.70
CA ILE A 92 -2.16 -10.04 0.42
C ILE A 92 -3.56 -10.64 0.61
N ILE A 93 -3.65 -11.78 1.29
CA ILE A 93 -4.91 -12.50 1.54
C ILE A 93 -5.88 -11.62 2.34
N TRP A 94 -5.39 -10.98 3.42
CA TRP A 94 -6.20 -10.10 4.25
C TRP A 94 -6.74 -8.91 3.44
N SER A 95 -5.87 -8.26 2.68
CA SER A 95 -6.19 -7.05 1.92
C SER A 95 -7.21 -7.35 0.81
N TRP A 96 -7.07 -8.49 0.15
CA TRP A 96 -8.01 -8.92 -0.90
C TRP A 96 -9.36 -9.36 -0.33
N GLY A 97 -9.36 -10.21 0.70
CA GLY A 97 -10.56 -10.91 1.15
C GLY A 97 -11.33 -10.23 2.29
N PHE A 98 -10.65 -9.49 3.17
CA PHE A 98 -11.17 -9.21 4.52
C PHE A 98 -11.28 -7.72 4.87
N MET A 99 -10.93 -6.81 3.96
CA MET A 99 -11.03 -5.35 4.21
C MET A 99 -12.44 -4.82 4.45
N HIS A 100 -13.48 -5.62 4.19
CA HIS A 100 -14.87 -5.27 4.48
C HIS A 100 -15.28 -5.54 5.94
N LYS A 101 -14.48 -6.27 6.72
CA LYS A 101 -14.82 -6.70 8.09
C LYS A 101 -14.70 -5.54 9.09
N LYS A 102 -15.44 -5.64 10.20
CA LYS A 102 -15.49 -4.61 11.26
C LYS A 102 -14.11 -4.22 11.83
N HIS A 103 -13.24 -5.20 12.04
CA HIS A 103 -11.88 -4.99 12.59
C HIS A 103 -10.79 -4.98 11.50
N ALA A 104 -11.16 -4.75 10.24
CA ALA A 104 -10.25 -4.79 9.10
C ALA A 104 -9.02 -3.90 9.28
N SER A 105 -9.22 -2.64 9.71
CA SER A 105 -8.17 -1.65 9.90
C SER A 105 -7.14 -2.07 10.95
N THR A 106 -7.59 -2.62 12.09
CA THR A 106 -6.70 -3.07 13.16
C THR A 106 -5.84 -4.25 12.73
N VAL A 107 -6.44 -5.28 12.14
CA VAL A 107 -5.68 -6.45 11.66
C VAL A 107 -4.72 -6.05 10.54
N PHE A 108 -5.14 -5.15 9.64
CA PHE A 108 -4.29 -4.61 8.60
C PHE A 108 -3.04 -3.93 9.19
N LEU A 109 -3.21 -3.04 10.17
CA LEU A 109 -2.08 -2.42 10.88
C LEU A 109 -1.20 -3.45 11.57
N SER A 110 -1.79 -4.41 12.30
CA SER A 110 -1.04 -5.46 12.99
C SER A 110 -0.19 -6.30 12.03
N LEU A 111 -0.72 -6.64 10.85
CA LEU A 111 0.03 -7.37 9.83
C LEU A 111 1.18 -6.54 9.26
N PHE A 112 1.01 -5.24 9.05
CA PHE A 112 2.09 -4.36 8.60
C PHE A 112 3.17 -4.12 9.65
N ILE A 113 2.79 -3.99 10.92
CA ILE A 113 3.74 -3.95 12.04
C ILE A 113 4.53 -5.26 12.08
N LEU A 114 3.83 -6.40 12.00
CA LEU A 114 4.48 -7.71 11.98
C LEU A 114 5.42 -7.83 10.78
N LEU A 115 4.99 -7.42 9.59
CA LEU A 115 5.79 -7.45 8.36
C LEU A 115 7.06 -6.60 8.52
N PHE A 116 6.96 -5.42 9.11
CA PHE A 116 8.12 -4.57 9.43
C PHE A 116 9.07 -5.23 10.45
N LEU A 117 8.56 -5.94 11.45
CA LEU A 117 9.38 -6.59 12.48
C LEU A 117 10.13 -7.84 11.98
N VAL A 118 9.72 -8.42 10.86
CA VAL A 118 10.26 -9.70 10.35
C VAL A 118 10.96 -9.60 9.01
N GLY A 119 11.31 -8.40 8.52
CA GLY A 119 12.12 -8.24 7.29
C GLY A 119 11.39 -7.61 6.09
N GLY A 120 10.14 -7.18 6.19
CA GLY A 120 9.37 -6.69 5.03
C GLY A 120 9.77 -5.33 4.45
N GLY A 121 10.97 -4.82 4.79
CA GLY A 121 11.50 -3.54 4.29
C GLY A 121 11.21 -2.34 5.18
N ILE A 122 12.11 -1.35 5.16
CA ILE A 122 11.95 -0.08 5.89
C ILE A 122 11.10 0.90 5.10
N GLY A 123 11.14 0.86 3.75
CA GLY A 123 10.42 1.80 2.89
C GLY A 123 8.90 1.78 3.07
N GLN A 124 8.32 0.64 3.45
CA GLN A 124 6.87 0.51 3.68
C GLN A 124 6.37 1.29 4.90
N VAL A 125 7.23 1.76 5.80
CA VAL A 125 6.80 2.43 7.06
C VAL A 125 5.91 3.64 6.78
N VAL A 126 6.33 4.48 5.84
CA VAL A 126 5.56 5.68 5.44
C VAL A 126 4.20 5.27 4.84
N PHE A 127 4.19 4.22 4.01
CA PHE A 127 2.99 3.78 3.30
C PHE A 127 1.98 3.08 4.20
N PHE A 128 2.41 2.21 5.13
CA PHE A 128 1.45 1.52 5.98
C PHE A 128 0.76 2.47 6.97
N MET A 129 1.45 3.50 7.46
CA MET A 129 0.82 4.51 8.33
C MET A 129 -0.32 5.24 7.59
N ILE A 130 -0.05 5.63 6.34
CA ILE A 130 -1.04 6.29 5.48
C ILE A 130 -2.16 5.32 5.11
N ALA A 131 -1.82 4.09 4.70
CA ALA A 131 -2.80 3.07 4.34
C ALA A 131 -3.70 2.69 5.51
N TRP A 132 -3.14 2.59 6.72
CA TRP A 132 -3.91 2.38 7.95
C TRP A 132 -4.85 3.56 8.21
N ALA A 133 -4.36 4.81 8.16
CA ALA A 133 -5.21 5.98 8.33
C ALA A 133 -6.37 5.99 7.32
N MET A 134 -6.10 5.70 6.04
CA MET A 134 -7.13 5.56 5.00
C MET A 134 -8.11 4.42 5.31
N SER A 135 -7.64 3.30 5.85
CA SER A 135 -8.48 2.15 6.20
C SER A 135 -9.52 2.44 7.29
N THR A 136 -9.23 3.38 8.20
CA THR A 136 -10.21 3.81 9.22
C THR A 136 -11.43 4.50 8.61
N CYS A 137 -11.31 4.98 7.37
CA CYS A 137 -12.40 5.63 6.64
C CYS A 137 -13.33 4.63 5.93
N ILE A 138 -13.06 3.32 5.96
CA ILE A 138 -13.86 2.32 5.23
C ILE A 138 -15.30 2.23 5.77
N HIS A 139 -15.47 2.24 7.10
CA HIS A 139 -16.77 2.14 7.76
C HIS A 139 -17.24 3.46 8.39
N SER A 140 -16.47 4.54 8.22
CA SER A 140 -16.73 5.83 8.87
C SER A 140 -17.51 6.78 7.97
N PRO A 141 -18.43 7.60 8.52
CA PRO A 141 -19.13 8.61 7.76
C PRO A 141 -18.18 9.71 7.29
N LEU A 142 -18.22 10.06 6.01
CA LEU A 142 -17.30 11.02 5.38
C LEU A 142 -17.74 12.48 5.56
N ASN A 143 -18.22 12.84 6.75
CA ASN A 143 -18.85 14.14 7.04
C ASN A 143 -17.89 15.32 6.85
N TRP A 144 -16.64 15.18 7.28
CA TRP A 144 -15.60 16.20 7.08
C TRP A 144 -15.29 16.40 5.59
N TRP A 145 -15.10 15.32 4.84
CA TRP A 145 -14.87 15.36 3.40
C TRP A 145 -16.05 15.96 2.63
N ARG A 146 -17.28 15.77 3.11
CA ARG A 146 -18.47 16.44 2.57
C ARG A 146 -18.38 17.96 2.75
N LYS A 147 -17.81 18.46 3.85
CA LYS A 147 -17.61 19.91 4.03
C LYS A 147 -16.49 20.44 3.13
N VAL A 148 -15.39 19.70 3.01
CA VAL A 148 -14.19 20.13 2.26
C VAL A 148 -14.37 20.04 0.75
N LEU A 149 -15.12 19.07 0.23
CA LEU A 149 -15.30 18.87 -1.21
C LEU A 149 -16.60 19.54 -1.70
N PRO A 150 -16.54 20.60 -2.53
CA PRO A 150 -17.74 21.22 -3.12
C PRO A 150 -18.49 20.27 -4.06
N ALA A 151 -19.82 20.42 -4.17
CA ALA A 151 -20.67 19.52 -4.96
C ALA A 151 -20.21 19.39 -6.43
N THR A 152 -19.82 20.48 -7.08
CA THR A 152 -19.32 20.51 -8.45
C THR A 152 -18.02 19.71 -8.60
N MET A 153 -17.09 19.89 -7.66
CA MET A 153 -15.80 19.21 -7.66
C MET A 153 -15.95 17.70 -7.40
N ARG A 154 -16.91 17.30 -6.55
CA ARG A 154 -17.17 15.87 -6.27
C ARG A 154 -17.50 15.08 -7.53
N ARG A 155 -18.33 15.64 -8.43
CA ARG A 155 -18.71 14.94 -9.67
C ARG A 155 -17.49 14.68 -10.55
N PHE A 156 -16.59 15.65 -10.66
CA PHE A 156 -15.35 15.50 -11.44
C PHE A 156 -14.38 14.52 -10.77
N LEU A 157 -14.02 14.74 -9.50
CA LEU A 157 -13.11 13.88 -8.73
C LEU A 157 -13.60 12.43 -8.62
N SER A 158 -14.92 12.20 -8.54
CA SER A 158 -15.49 10.86 -8.44
C SER A 158 -15.15 9.94 -9.62
N LYS A 159 -14.70 10.49 -10.75
CA LYS A 159 -14.26 9.73 -11.93
C LYS A 159 -12.76 9.45 -11.95
N LEU A 160 -11.97 10.20 -11.18
CA LEU A 160 -10.50 10.18 -11.24
C LEU A 160 -9.85 9.18 -10.27
N TRP A 161 -10.59 8.62 -9.31
CA TRP A 161 -10.01 7.72 -8.31
C TRP A 161 -9.37 6.47 -8.93
N ARG A 162 -9.97 5.88 -9.97
CA ARG A 162 -9.40 4.70 -10.66
C ARG A 162 -8.14 5.06 -11.44
N PRO A 163 -8.14 6.08 -12.33
CA PRO A 163 -6.91 6.53 -12.99
C PRO A 163 -5.77 6.83 -12.01
N PHE A 164 -6.06 7.54 -10.91
CA PHE A 164 -5.04 7.87 -9.91
C PHE A 164 -4.54 6.63 -9.17
N LEU A 165 -5.42 5.68 -8.83
CA LEU A 165 -5.00 4.42 -8.21
C LEU A 165 -4.13 3.57 -9.14
N ILE A 166 -4.50 3.49 -10.44
CA ILE A 166 -3.71 2.78 -11.45
C ILE A 166 -2.34 3.43 -11.60
N ALA A 167 -2.29 4.75 -11.78
CA ALA A 167 -1.04 5.50 -11.91
C ALA A 167 -0.16 5.31 -10.66
N SER A 168 -0.73 5.45 -9.47
CA SER A 168 -0.03 5.22 -8.21
C SER A 168 0.57 3.81 -8.13
N THR A 169 -0.23 2.78 -8.41
CA THR A 169 0.19 1.38 -8.32
C THR A 169 1.32 1.08 -9.31
N VAL A 170 1.19 1.53 -10.56
CA VAL A 170 2.21 1.36 -11.60
C VAL A 170 3.52 2.06 -11.20
N LEU A 171 3.44 3.29 -10.70
CA LEU A 171 4.62 4.04 -10.26
C LEU A 171 5.32 3.37 -9.07
N ILE A 172 4.56 2.89 -8.07
CA ILE A 172 5.12 2.19 -6.90
C ILE A 172 5.79 0.88 -7.32
N LEU A 173 5.14 0.07 -8.18
CA LEU A 173 5.73 -1.17 -8.69
C LEU A 173 6.95 -0.91 -9.57
N PHE A 174 6.93 0.17 -10.36
CA PHE A 174 8.09 0.56 -11.15
C PHE A 174 9.24 1.06 -10.27
N ALA A 175 8.95 1.80 -9.21
CA ALA A 175 9.95 2.17 -8.21
C ALA A 175 10.56 0.93 -7.54
N LEU A 176 9.74 -0.05 -7.15
CA LEU A 176 10.20 -1.34 -6.59
C LEU A 176 11.10 -2.10 -7.58
N GLN A 177 10.74 -2.12 -8.86
CA GLN A 177 11.57 -2.70 -9.92
C GLN A 177 12.94 -2.01 -10.00
N ILE A 178 12.99 -0.67 -9.94
CA ILE A 178 14.27 0.05 -9.94
C ILE A 178 15.05 -0.25 -8.65
N ALA A 179 14.37 -0.33 -7.51
CA ALA A 179 15.00 -0.59 -6.22
C ALA A 179 15.74 -1.95 -6.22
N ILE A 180 15.12 -2.98 -6.78
CA ILE A 180 15.70 -4.33 -6.90
C ILE A 180 16.74 -4.40 -8.02
N PHE A 181 16.42 -3.97 -9.23
CA PHE A 181 17.20 -4.27 -10.43
C PHE A 181 18.08 -3.11 -10.94
N GLY A 182 17.86 -1.89 -10.44
CA GLY A 182 18.57 -0.70 -10.90
C GLY A 182 18.28 -0.32 -12.35
N PHE A 183 17.20 -0.84 -12.93
CA PHE A 183 16.94 -0.71 -14.36
C PHE A 183 16.08 0.50 -14.68
N VAL A 184 16.66 1.48 -15.37
CA VAL A 184 15.96 2.61 -15.99
C VAL A 184 16.41 2.71 -17.46
N PRO A 185 15.50 2.64 -18.44
CA PRO A 185 15.86 2.69 -19.86
C PRO A 185 16.70 3.92 -20.20
N GLY A 186 17.87 3.70 -20.80
CA GLY A 186 18.77 4.78 -21.25
C GLY A 186 19.57 5.48 -20.14
N VAL A 187 19.53 5.00 -18.89
CA VAL A 187 20.27 5.59 -17.77
C VAL A 187 21.18 4.55 -17.12
N SER A 188 22.47 4.86 -17.01
CA SER A 188 23.47 3.97 -16.40
C SER A 188 24.10 4.54 -15.11
N ASN A 189 23.92 5.84 -14.84
CA ASN A 189 24.51 6.47 -13.66
C ASN A 189 23.70 6.10 -12.40
N PRO A 190 24.33 5.46 -11.38
CA PRO A 190 23.62 4.96 -10.20
C PRO A 190 22.98 6.06 -9.35
N ASN A 191 23.57 7.26 -9.32
CA ASN A 191 22.99 8.40 -8.60
C ASN A 191 21.71 8.88 -9.28
N ILE A 192 21.71 8.94 -10.61
CA ILE A 192 20.54 9.33 -11.39
C ILE A 192 19.44 8.28 -11.25
N ILE A 193 19.78 6.98 -11.31
CA ILE A 193 18.83 5.88 -11.09
C ILE A 193 18.16 6.01 -9.72
N SER A 194 18.94 6.28 -8.67
CA SER A 194 18.42 6.47 -7.31
C SER A 194 17.47 7.66 -7.20
N ILE A 195 17.82 8.80 -7.80
CA ILE A 195 16.95 9.99 -7.86
C ILE A 195 15.64 9.66 -8.59
N ILE A 196 15.70 8.95 -9.72
CA ILE A 196 14.52 8.54 -10.48
C ILE A 196 13.65 7.59 -9.64
N MET A 197 14.24 6.61 -8.95
CA MET A 197 13.54 5.68 -8.07
C MET A 197 12.75 6.42 -6.99
N VAL A 198 13.42 7.29 -6.21
CA VAL A 198 12.79 8.03 -5.11
C VAL A 198 11.74 9.01 -5.64
N SER A 199 12.02 9.69 -6.76
CA SER A 199 11.05 10.61 -7.38
C SER A 199 9.81 9.87 -7.89
N THR A 200 10.00 8.69 -8.48
CA THR A 200 8.90 7.82 -8.95
C THR A 200 8.07 7.33 -7.76
N LEU A 201 8.71 6.90 -6.67
CA LEU A 201 8.03 6.49 -5.44
C LEU A 201 7.23 7.64 -4.83
N GLY A 202 7.82 8.84 -4.76
CA GLY A 202 7.16 10.06 -4.29
C GLY A 202 5.96 10.46 -5.16
N ALA A 203 6.10 10.38 -6.48
CA ALA A 203 4.98 10.59 -7.40
C ALA A 203 3.87 9.54 -7.20
N GLY A 204 4.24 8.27 -7.02
CA GLY A 204 3.30 7.20 -6.70
C GLY A 204 2.51 7.46 -5.42
N LEU A 205 3.18 7.96 -4.37
CA LEU A 205 2.55 8.39 -3.12
C LEU A 205 1.61 9.59 -3.33
N LEU A 206 2.01 10.58 -4.12
CA LEU A 206 1.14 11.72 -4.44
C LEU A 206 -0.14 11.27 -5.15
N PHE A 207 -0.01 10.42 -6.17
CA PHE A 207 -1.17 9.84 -6.87
C PHE A 207 -2.03 8.99 -5.94
N LEU A 208 -1.46 8.33 -4.93
CA LEU A 208 -2.23 7.60 -3.94
C LEU A 208 -3.12 8.53 -3.10
N ILE A 209 -2.56 9.63 -2.62
CA ILE A 209 -3.30 10.63 -1.84
C ILE A 209 -4.43 11.21 -2.70
N LEU A 210 -4.16 11.52 -3.97
CA LEU A 210 -5.17 11.98 -4.92
C LEU A 210 -6.24 10.92 -5.21
N ALA A 211 -5.85 9.65 -5.29
CA ALA A 211 -6.78 8.53 -5.45
C ALA A 211 -7.71 8.43 -4.24
N PHE A 212 -7.19 8.56 -3.03
CA PHE A 212 -7.97 8.54 -1.79
C PHE A 212 -8.96 9.71 -1.72
N ILE A 213 -8.51 10.95 -1.97
CA ILE A 213 -9.38 12.14 -1.97
C ILE A 213 -10.50 11.97 -3.02
N SER A 214 -10.14 11.47 -4.21
CA SER A 214 -11.10 11.19 -5.29
C SER A 214 -12.05 10.04 -4.92
N GLY A 215 -11.57 9.04 -4.18
CA GLY A 215 -12.34 7.93 -3.64
C GLY A 215 -13.37 8.39 -2.61
N CYS A 216 -12.98 9.27 -1.69
CA CYS A 216 -13.92 9.95 -0.78
C CYS A 216 -15.01 10.68 -1.55
N ALA A 217 -14.65 11.42 -2.62
CA ALA A 217 -15.62 12.12 -3.46
C ALA A 217 -16.58 11.14 -4.17
N HIS A 218 -16.07 9.99 -4.63
CA HIS A 218 -16.84 8.92 -5.25
C HIS A 218 -17.84 8.29 -4.28
N ASP A 219 -17.38 7.89 -3.10
CA ASP A 219 -18.22 7.26 -2.09
C ASP A 219 -19.29 8.25 -1.58
N ILE A 220 -18.98 9.54 -1.40
CA ILE A 220 -19.99 10.57 -1.08
C ILE A 220 -21.04 10.70 -2.19
N TYR A 221 -20.61 10.71 -3.46
CA TYR A 221 -21.51 10.90 -4.60
C TYR A 221 -22.44 9.70 -4.84
N LYS A 222 -21.96 8.47 -4.55
CA LYS A 222 -22.72 7.22 -4.76
C LYS A 222 -23.56 6.78 -3.57
N GLY A 223 -23.59 7.54 -2.46
CA GLY A 223 -24.37 7.19 -1.28
C GLY A 223 -23.67 6.18 -0.36
N GLY A 224 -22.36 6.36 -0.16
CA GLY A 224 -21.56 5.64 0.85
C GLY A 224 -22.02 5.91 2.29
N VAL A 225 -21.18 5.60 3.27
CA VAL A 225 -21.57 5.61 4.69
C VAL A 225 -22.10 6.99 5.11
N THR A 226 -23.33 7.02 5.63
CA THR A 226 -23.99 8.21 6.17
C THR A 226 -23.96 8.18 7.69
N SER A 227 -23.82 9.34 8.34
CA SER A 227 -24.19 9.45 9.76
C SER A 227 -25.71 9.31 9.87
N GLU A 228 -26.16 8.33 10.65
CA GLU A 228 -27.53 8.29 11.18
C GLU A 228 -27.82 9.54 12.03
#